data_AF-A0A348W9X8-F1
#
_entry.id   AF-A0A348W9X8-F1
#
_cell.length_a   1.000
_cell.length_b   1.000
_cell.length_c   1.000
_cell.angle_alpha   90.00
_cell.angle_beta   90.00
_cell.angle_gamma   90.00
#
_symmetry.space_group_name_H-M   'P 1'
#
loop_
_entity.id
_entity.type
_entity.pdbx_description
1 polymer ?
#
loop_
_entity_poly.entity_id
_entity_poly.type
_entity_poly.pdbx_seq_one_letter_code
_entity_poly.pdbx_strand_id
1 'polypeptide(L)' 'YSGIENPLFYKENTRMFYGDAKDSVSSLLTRL' A
#
# COMPACT_ATOMS: atom_id res chain seq x y z
N TYR A 1 0.95 13.11 12.18
CA TYR A 1 2.01 12.56 11.30
C TYR A 1 3.34 12.90 11.95
N SER A 2 4.12 11.91 12.36
CA SER A 2 5.38 12.11 13.10
C SER A 2 6.53 12.61 12.22
N GLY A 3 6.36 12.62 10.90
CA GLY A 3 7.40 13.09 9.95
C GLY A 3 8.61 12.17 9.83
N ILE A 4 8.57 11.00 10.49
CA ILE A 4 9.63 9.98 10.43
C ILE A 4 9.25 8.93 9.39
N GLU A 5 10.23 8.48 8.61
CA GLU A 5 10.04 7.41 7.64
C GLU A 5 9.76 6.06 8.31
N ASN A 6 8.93 5.23 7.67
CA ASN A 6 8.61 3.89 8.17
C ASN A 6 9.58 2.85 7.57
N PRO A 7 10.49 2.23 8.36
CA PRO A 7 11.47 1.27 7.86
C PRO A 7 10.83 -0.02 7.31
N LEU A 8 9.56 -0.30 7.61
CA LEU A 8 8.85 -1.47 7.09
C LEU A 8 8.64 -1.39 5.57
N PHE A 9 8.67 -0.20 4.97
CA PHE A 9 8.47 -0.02 3.53
C PHE A 9 9.64 -0.56 2.68
N TYR A 10 10.80 -0.80 3.29
CA TYR A 10 12.02 -1.24 2.59
C TYR A 10 12.36 -2.72 2.80
N LYS A 11 11.52 -3.47 3.51
CA LYS A 11 11.74 -4.91 3.72
C LYS A 11 11.40 -5.72 2.48
N GLU A 12 12.14 -6.80 2.22
CA GLU A 12 11.91 -7.70 1.08
C GLU A 12 10.52 -8.35 1.08
N ASN A 13 9.94 -8.59 2.26
CA ASN A 13 8.60 -9.15 2.42
C ASN A 13 7.47 -8.11 2.35
N THR A 14 7.81 -6.85 2.09
CA THR A 14 6.85 -5.76 1.93
C THR A 14 6.79 -5.36 0.47
N ARG A 15 5.58 -5.32 -0.09
CA ARG A 15 5.33 -4.71 -1.40
C ARG A 15 4.35 -3.56 -1.22
N MET A 16 4.76 -2.39 -1.69
CA MET A 16 3.94 -1.19 -1.65
C MET A 16 2.96 -1.21 -2.83
N PHE A 17 1.70 -0.94 -2.54
CA PHE A 17 0.67 -0.75 -3.56
C PHE A 17 0.29 0.73 -3.61
N TYR A 18 0.73 1.40 -4.67
CA TYR A 18 0.55 2.84 -4.85
C TYR A 18 -0.74 3.13 -5.62
N GLY A 19 -1.51 4.10 -5.14
CA GLY A 19 -2.76 4.54 -5.79
C GLY A 19 -3.71 5.21 -4.81
N ASP A 20 -4.85 5.67 -5.34
CA ASP A 20 -5.98 6.08 -4.50
C ASP A 20 -6.54 4.86 -3.75
N ALA A 21 -6.87 5.05 -2.47
CA ALA A 21 -7.30 3.94 -1.61
C ALA A 21 -8.63 3.32 -2.07
N LYS A 22 -9.59 4.13 -2.53
CA LYS A 22 -10.92 3.65 -2.94
C LYS A 22 -10.81 2.86 -4.24
N ASP A 23 -10.12 3.41 -5.23
CA ASP A 23 -9.95 2.76 -6.52
C ASP A 23 -9.13 1.47 -6.39
N SER A 24 -8.07 1.51 -5.58
CA SER A 24 -7.21 0.36 -5.25
C SER A 24 -8.03 -0.81 -4.69
N VAL A 25 -8.84 -0.56 -3.67
CA VAL A 25 -9.66 -1.59 -3.02
C VAL A 25 -10.78 -2.08 -3.95
N SER A 26 -11.44 -1.17 -4.67
CA SER A 26 -12.49 -1.55 -5.63
C SER A 26 -11.95 -2.49 -6.70
N SER A 27 -10.77 -2.20 -7.24
CA SER A 27 -10.14 -3.03 -8.28
C SER A 27 -9.78 -4.43 -7.79
N LEU A 28 -9.33 -4.55 -6.53
CA LEU A 28 -8.99 -5.83 -5.91
C LEU A 28 -10.23 -6.71 -5.72
N LEU A 29 -11.34 -6.11 -5.27
CA LEU A 29 -12.60 -6.84 -5.05
C LEU A 29 -13.18 -7.40 -6.35
N THR A 30 -13.02 -6.70 -7.48
CA THR A 30 -13.47 -7.20 -8.79
C THR A 30 -12.61 -8.34 -9.33
N ARG A 31 -11.37 -8.49 -8.85
CA ARG A 31 -10.42 -9.49 -9.34
C ARG A 31 -10.45 -10.81 -8.55
N LEU A 32 -11.24 -10.86 -7.49
CA LEU A 32 -11.58 -12.06 -6.70
C LEU A 32 -12.80 -12.76 -7.31
#